data_AF-Q97IK4-F1
#
_entry.id   AF-Q97IK4-F1
#
_cell.length_a   1.000
_cell.length_b   1.000
_cell.length_c   1.000
_cell.angle_alpha   90.00
_cell.angle_beta   90.00
_cell.angle_gamma   90.00
#
_symmetry.space_group_name_H-M   'P 1'
#
loop_
_entity.id
_entity.type
_entity.pdbx_description
1 polymer ?
#
loop_
_entity_poly.entity_id
_entity_poly.type
_entity_poly.pdbx_seq_one_letter_code
_entity_poly.pdbx_strand_id
1 'polypeptide(L)'
;MMEEKSFLPLGSIVILKGAIKKLMIVSRANVVNNNYFDYGAILYPEGMIDENVAYFNGKDILKVVSEAYTDDDDALMVEQLCQAKEEYLASSVEIKENVSAPETAAAEAGNFDDDPFAAVRDMEDDDE
;
A
#
# COMPACT_ATOMS: atom_id res chain seq x y z
N MET A 1 -7.03 15.89 -17.67
CA MET A 1 -7.48 16.33 -16.33
C MET A 1 -7.23 15.15 -15.43
N MET A 2 -6.21 15.23 -14.57
CA MET A 2 -5.68 14.09 -13.83
C MET A 2 -6.26 14.12 -12.42
N GLU A 3 -7.51 13.66 -12.28
CA GLU A 3 -8.11 13.35 -10.99
C GLU A 3 -7.57 11.99 -10.52
N GLU A 4 -6.32 11.97 -10.04
CA GLU A 4 -5.75 10.84 -9.28
C GLU A 4 -5.26 11.31 -7.89
N LYS A 5 -5.93 12.30 -7.30
CA LYS A 5 -5.49 12.99 -6.07
C LYS A 5 -6.51 12.93 -4.94
N SER A 6 -7.12 11.78 -4.70
CA SER A 6 -7.83 11.57 -3.43
C SER A 6 -7.48 10.20 -2.86
N PHE A 7 -7.23 10.17 -1.55
CA PHE A 7 -7.17 8.93 -0.80
C PHE A 7 -8.57 8.37 -0.64
N LEU A 8 -8.73 7.06 -0.79
CA LEU A 8 -10.01 6.39 -0.52
C LEU A 8 -10.40 6.49 0.97
N PRO A 9 -11.71 6.63 1.29
CA PRO A 9 -12.28 6.52 2.65
C PRO A 9 -11.72 5.34 3.45
N LEU A 10 -11.39 5.54 4.72
CA LEU A 10 -11.05 4.43 5.61
C LEU A 10 -12.25 3.48 5.72
N GLY A 11 -11.99 2.18 5.69
CA GLY A 11 -13.03 1.15 5.58
C GLY A 11 -13.41 0.79 4.14
N SER A 12 -12.87 1.48 3.13
CA SER A 12 -13.12 1.12 1.72
C SER A 12 -12.59 -0.28 1.43
N ILE A 13 -13.37 -1.08 0.71
CA ILE A 13 -13.03 -2.44 0.34
C ILE A 13 -12.51 -2.46 -1.09
N VAL A 14 -11.32 -3.01 -1.30
CA VAL A 14 -10.63 -3.04 -2.59
C VAL A 14 -10.14 -4.45 -2.95
N ILE A 15 -9.83 -4.65 -4.22
CA ILE A 15 -9.12 -5.82 -4.75
C ILE A 15 -7.87 -5.28 -5.48
N LEU A 16 -6.71 -5.86 -5.20
CA LEU A 16 -5.45 -5.50 -5.84
C LEU A 16 -5.23 -6.30 -7.13
N LYS A 17 -4.39 -5.79 -8.03
CA LYS A 17 -3.96 -6.51 -9.25
C LYS A 17 -3.24 -7.80 -8.86
N GLY A 18 -3.71 -8.93 -9.38
CA GLY A 18 -3.15 -10.26 -9.08
C GLY A 18 -3.61 -10.88 -7.74
N ALA A 19 -4.35 -10.14 -6.92
CA ALA A 19 -4.91 -10.67 -5.68
C ALA A 19 -6.34 -11.20 -5.88
N ILE A 20 -6.67 -12.29 -5.19
CA ILE A 20 -8.04 -12.86 -5.17
C ILE A 20 -8.84 -12.44 -3.93
N LYS A 21 -8.16 -12.09 -2.83
CA LYS A 21 -8.80 -11.68 -1.58
C LYS A 21 -9.14 -10.19 -1.59
N LYS A 22 -10.23 -9.84 -0.91
CA LYS A 22 -10.62 -8.45 -0.66
C LYS A 22 -9.82 -7.90 0.52
N LEU A 23 -9.49 -6.62 0.44
CA LEU A 23 -8.80 -5.90 1.49
C LEU A 23 -9.63 -4.70 1.92
N MET A 24 -9.65 -4.40 3.22
CA MET A 24 -10.27 -3.21 3.77
C MET A 24 -9.18 -2.23 4.20
N ILE A 25 -9.21 -1.01 3.66
CA ILE A 25 -8.23 0.03 3.97
C ILE A 25 -8.43 0.49 5.41
N VAL A 26 -7.35 0.48 6.21
CA VAL A 26 -7.35 0.88 7.63
C VAL A 26 -6.35 1.98 7.93
N SER A 27 -5.42 2.29 7.01
CA SER A 27 -4.52 3.43 7.15
C SER A 27 -4.16 4.04 5.80
N ARG A 28 -3.72 5.30 5.81
CA ARG A 28 -3.29 6.08 4.65
C ARG A 28 -1.90 6.67 4.88
N ALA A 29 -1.16 6.91 3.81
CA ALA A 29 0.15 7.59 3.82
C ALA A 29 1.14 6.99 4.84
N ASN A 30 1.36 5.68 4.75
CA ASN A 30 2.26 4.95 5.66
C ASN A 30 3.70 5.04 5.18
N VAL A 31 4.64 5.13 6.13
CA VAL A 31 6.07 4.97 5.87
C VAL A 31 6.58 3.73 6.60
N VAL A 32 6.96 2.71 5.85
CA VAL A 32 7.40 1.41 6.37
C VAL A 32 8.77 1.11 5.79
N ASN A 33 9.77 0.86 6.64
CA ASN A 33 11.15 0.59 6.23
C ASN A 33 11.67 1.60 5.18
N ASN A 34 11.48 2.90 5.46
CA ASN A 34 11.85 4.02 4.58
C ASN A 34 11.13 4.08 3.22
N ASN A 35 10.12 3.24 2.99
CA ASN A 35 9.29 3.26 1.79
C ASN A 35 7.91 3.84 2.10
N TYR A 36 7.42 4.71 1.21
CA TYR A 36 6.10 5.30 1.30
C TYR A 36 5.04 4.43 0.60
N PHE A 37 3.89 4.26 1.23
CA PHE A 37 2.73 3.54 0.71
C PHE A 37 1.47 4.36 0.91
N ASP A 38 0.64 4.44 -0.13
CA ASP A 38 -0.62 5.17 -0.05
C ASP A 38 -1.58 4.57 0.98
N TYR A 39 -1.63 3.25 1.09
CA TYR A 39 -2.62 2.54 1.90
C TYR A 39 -1.99 1.42 2.72
N GLY A 40 -2.58 1.19 3.89
CA GLY A 40 -2.45 -0.04 4.67
C GLY A 40 -3.82 -0.67 4.82
N ALA A 41 -3.92 -1.99 4.63
CA ALA A 41 -5.18 -2.72 4.68
C ALA A 41 -5.07 -4.06 5.39
N ILE A 42 -6.22 -4.55 5.85
CA ILE A 42 -6.40 -5.88 6.43
C ILE A 42 -7.32 -6.73 5.56
N LEU A 43 -7.38 -8.03 5.82
CA LEU A 43 -8.25 -8.95 5.08
C LEU A 43 -9.73 -8.64 5.35
N TYR A 44 -10.56 -8.83 4.32
CA TYR A 44 -12.02 -8.76 4.44
C TYR A 44 -12.66 -10.04 3.90
N PRO A 45 -13.58 -10.69 4.65
CA PRO A 45 -14.22 -10.22 5.89
C PRO A 45 -13.50 -10.61 7.19
N GLU A 46 -12.34 -11.27 7.10
CA GLU A 46 -11.64 -11.86 8.26
C GLU A 46 -11.16 -10.81 9.28
N GLY A 47 -10.85 -9.60 8.84
CA GLY A 47 -10.34 -8.53 9.69
C GLY A 47 -8.84 -8.64 9.93
N MET A 48 -8.42 -8.20 11.12
CA MET A 48 -7.01 -8.17 11.53
C MET A 48 -6.61 -9.55 12.05
N ILE A 49 -5.64 -10.17 11.37
CA ILE A 49 -5.03 -11.43 11.80
C ILE A 49 -3.61 -11.09 12.25
N ASP A 50 -3.36 -11.23 13.55
CA ASP A 50 -2.13 -10.79 14.20
C ASP A 50 -1.81 -9.32 13.90
N GLU A 51 -0.55 -9.00 13.60
CA GLU A 51 -0.09 -7.65 13.26
C GLU A 51 0.08 -7.45 11.74
N ASN A 52 -0.55 -8.31 10.93
CA ASN A 52 -0.36 -8.31 9.48
C ASN A 52 -1.17 -7.19 8.79
N VAL A 53 -0.45 -6.21 8.25
CA VAL A 53 -1.01 -5.13 7.43
C VAL A 53 -0.41 -5.20 6.03
N ALA A 54 -1.26 -5.25 5.00
CA ALA A 54 -0.84 -5.18 3.62
C ALA A 54 -0.66 -3.72 3.21
N TYR A 55 0.54 -3.34 2.75
CA TYR A 55 0.85 -2.01 2.27
C TYR A 55 0.91 -1.97 0.73
N PHE A 56 0.23 -0.99 0.12
CA PHE A 56 0.16 -0.86 -1.34
C PHE A 56 -0.11 0.59 -1.76
N ASN A 57 0.05 0.89 -3.06
CA ASN A 57 -0.23 2.20 -3.62
C ASN A 57 -1.54 2.19 -4.42
N GLY A 58 -2.12 3.37 -4.67
CA GLY A 58 -3.37 3.48 -5.43
C GLY A 58 -3.29 2.84 -6.82
N LYS A 59 -2.12 2.88 -7.46
CA LYS A 59 -1.86 2.24 -8.76
C LYS A 59 -2.00 0.70 -8.74
N ASP A 60 -1.91 0.08 -7.57
CA ASP A 60 -1.97 -1.38 -7.40
C ASP A 60 -3.42 -1.87 -7.23
N ILE A 61 -4.36 -0.94 -7.01
CA ILE A 61 -5.79 -1.24 -6.93
C ILE A 61 -6.30 -1.65 -8.31
N LEU A 62 -6.88 -2.85 -8.40
CA LEU A 62 -7.60 -3.32 -9.58
C LEU A 62 -9.04 -2.81 -9.58
N LYS A 63 -9.70 -2.88 -8.42
CA LYS A 63 -11.11 -2.51 -8.29
C LYS A 63 -11.43 -2.05 -6.88
N VAL A 64 -12.21 -0.98 -6.77
CA VAL A 64 -12.92 -0.60 -5.54
C VAL A 64 -14.24 -1.36 -5.51
N VAL A 65 -14.43 -2.19 -4.48
CA VAL A 65 -15.63 -3.01 -4.27
C VAL A 65 -16.70 -2.21 -3.55
N SER A 66 -16.29 -1.41 -2.56
CA SER A 66 -17.15 -0.48 -1.83
C SER A 66 -16.32 0.69 -1.37
N GLU A 67 -16.82 1.90 -1.59
CA GLU A 67 -16.35 3.08 -0.87
C GLU A 67 -16.99 3.11 0.50
N ALA A 68 -16.26 3.61 1.49
CA ALA A 68 -16.74 3.71 2.87
C ALA A 68 -17.28 5.12 3.17
N TYR A 69 -17.59 5.34 4.45
CA TYR A 69 -18.13 6.61 4.93
C TYR A 69 -17.09 7.74 4.81
N THR A 70 -17.57 8.92 4.43
CA THR A 70 -16.79 10.16 4.33
C THR A 70 -17.63 11.31 4.87
N ASP A 71 -16.97 12.28 5.48
CA ASP A 71 -17.54 13.52 6.02
C ASP A 71 -16.51 14.66 5.95
N ASP A 72 -16.85 15.79 6.57
CA ASP A 72 -15.99 16.98 6.56
C ASP A 72 -14.62 16.72 7.24
N ASP A 73 -14.58 15.86 8.26
CA ASP A 73 -13.34 15.47 8.94
C ASP A 73 -12.47 14.59 8.04
N ASP A 74 -13.07 13.61 7.35
CA ASP A 74 -12.38 12.80 6.34
C ASP A 74 -11.82 13.67 5.20
N ALA A 75 -12.61 14.62 4.69
CA ALA A 75 -12.20 15.53 3.63
C ALA A 75 -10.99 16.38 4.03
N LEU A 76 -11.01 16.94 5.25
CA LEU A 76 -9.90 17.73 5.79
C LEU A 76 -8.64 16.87 5.94
N MET A 77 -8.79 15.64 6.42
CA MET A 77 -7.66 14.72 6.53
C MET A 77 -7.07 14.34 5.17
N VAL A 78 -7.92 14.08 4.16
CA VAL A 78 -7.47 13.78 2.79
C VAL A 78 -6.71 14.96 2.19
N GLU A 79 -7.16 16.20 2.38
CA GLU A 79 -6.47 17.40 1.92
C GLU A 79 -5.05 17.49 2.50
N GLN A 80 -4.92 17.32 3.83
CA GLN A 80 -3.63 17.34 4.52
C GLN A 80 -2.69 16.24 4.03
N LEU A 81 -3.22 15.02 3.83
CA LEU A 81 -2.44 13.89 3.33
C LEU A 81 -1.97 14.10 1.89
N CYS A 82 -2.80 14.69 1.04
CA CYS A 82 -2.43 15.02 -0.34
C CYS A 82 -1.30 16.04 -0.37
N GLN A 83 -1.37 17.10 0.45
CA GLN A 83 -0.30 18.09 0.55
C GLN A 83 1.01 17.44 1.05
N ALA A 84 0.95 16.67 2.13
CA ALA A 84 2.12 16.01 2.70
C ALA A 84 2.78 15.03 1.71
N LYS A 85 1.98 14.32 0.91
CA LYS A 85 2.47 13.43 -0.15
C LYS A 85 3.24 14.19 -1.23
N GLU A 86 2.74 15.36 -1.65
CA GLU A 86 3.43 16.19 -2.65
C GLU A 86 4.78 16.69 -2.14
N GLU A 87 4.84 17.15 -0.89
CA GLU A 87 6.08 17.60 -0.25
C GLU A 87 7.10 16.45 -0.10
N TYR A 88 6.63 15.26 0.29
CA TYR A 88 7.46 14.05 0.36
C TYR A 88 8.02 13.67 -1.00
N LEU A 89 7.20 13.70 -2.06
CA LEU A 89 7.66 13.39 -3.42
C LEU A 89 8.62 14.44 -3.96
N ALA A 90 8.38 15.73 -3.70
CA ALA A 90 9.27 16.82 -4.11
C ALA A 90 10.66 16.68 -3.46
N SER A 91 10.71 16.48 -2.14
CA SER A 91 11.98 16.25 -1.42
C SER A 91 12.69 14.97 -1.87
N SER A 92 11.94 13.91 -2.21
CA SER A 92 12.49 12.67 -2.78
C SER A 92 13.11 12.87 -4.16
N VAL A 93 12.61 13.83 -4.95
CA VAL A 93 13.12 14.16 -6.30
C VAL A 93 14.37 15.01 -6.21
N GLU A 94 14.42 15.99 -5.32
CA GLU A 94 15.60 16.84 -5.09
C GLU A 94 16.82 16.00 -4.64
N ILE A 95 16.60 14.96 -3.85
CA ILE A 95 17.67 14.01 -3.46
C ILE A 95 18.17 13.20 -4.67
N LYS A 96 17.30 12.86 -5.63
CA LYS A 96 17.70 12.12 -6.84
C LYS A 96 18.43 12.98 -7.87
N GLU A 97 18.04 14.25 -8.04
CA GLU A 97 18.74 15.17 -8.94
C GLU A 97 20.16 15.52 -8.46
N ASN A 98 20.39 15.56 -7.14
CA ASN A 98 21.70 15.88 -6.58
C ASN A 98 22.69 14.68 -6.49
N VAL A 99 22.28 13.48 -6.93
CA VAL A 99 23.08 12.23 -6.81
C VAL A 99 23.48 11.61 -8.17
N SER A 100 23.12 12.23 -9.30
CA SER A 100 23.63 11.84 -10.63
C SER A 100 24.94 12.59 -10.94
N ALA A 101 26.17 12.06 -10.90
CA ALA A 101 26.74 10.71 -10.97
C ALA A 101 28.24 10.74 -10.52
N PRO A 102 29.06 9.65 -10.57
CA PRO A 102 28.77 8.22 -10.68
C PRO A 102 29.42 7.38 -9.53
N GLU A 103 28.90 6.18 -9.26
CA GLU A 103 29.69 4.93 -9.36
C GLU A 103 28.82 3.68 -9.14
N THR A 104 29.23 2.64 -9.85
CA THR A 104 28.68 1.29 -10.00
C THR A 104 28.75 0.43 -8.74
N ALA A 105 27.69 -0.35 -8.48
CA ALA A 105 27.80 -1.69 -7.91
C ALA A 105 26.60 -2.54 -8.35
N ALA A 106 26.89 -3.64 -9.04
CA ALA A 106 25.92 -4.69 -9.35
C ALA A 106 25.62 -5.51 -8.09
N ALA A 107 24.34 -5.84 -7.85
CA ALA A 107 23.93 -6.96 -7.01
C ALA A 107 22.49 -7.42 -7.37
N GLU A 108 22.46 -8.51 -8.14
CA GLU A 108 21.58 -9.68 -8.08
C GLU A 108 20.04 -9.52 -8.06
N ALA A 109 19.43 -10.05 -9.13
CA ALA A 109 18.01 -10.26 -9.26
C ALA A 109 17.53 -11.35 -8.28
N GLY A 110 16.73 -10.96 -7.30
CA GLY A 110 15.91 -11.88 -6.51
C GLY A 110 14.69 -12.32 -7.32
N ASN A 111 14.52 -13.63 -7.48
CA ASN A 111 13.38 -14.23 -8.18
C ASN A 111 12.05 -13.89 -7.46
N PHE A 112 11.04 -13.46 -8.22
CA PHE A 112 9.74 -12.99 -7.76
C PHE A 112 8.70 -14.12 -7.64
N ASP A 113 9.11 -15.34 -7.31
CA ASP A 113 8.20 -16.50 -7.22
C ASP A 113 7.88 -16.94 -5.78
N ASP A 114 8.39 -16.24 -4.77
CA ASP A 114 8.04 -16.53 -3.37
C ASP A 114 6.72 -15.83 -3.00
N ASP A 115 5.62 -16.59 -3.14
CA ASP A 115 4.31 -16.25 -2.58
C ASP A 115 4.44 -15.94 -1.08
N PRO A 116 4.16 -14.70 -0.62
CA PRO A 116 4.34 -14.30 0.77
C PRO A 116 3.43 -15.04 1.76
N PHE A 117 2.50 -15.87 1.28
CA PHE A 117 1.60 -16.68 2.08
C PHE A 117 1.89 -18.20 2.03
N ALA A 118 2.98 -18.63 1.37
CA ALA A 118 3.32 -20.06 1.29
C ALA A 118 3.42 -20.73 2.67
N ALA A 119 4.01 -20.05 3.65
CA ALA A 119 4.20 -20.57 5.01
C ALA A 119 2.88 -20.83 5.78
N VAL A 120 1.76 -20.23 5.35
CA VAL A 120 0.45 -20.42 6.00
C VAL A 120 -0.31 -21.61 5.40
N ARG A 121 0.13 -22.09 4.22
CA ARG A 121 -0.51 -23.19 3.50
C ARG A 121 0.02 -24.56 3.90
N ASP A 122 1.25 -24.60 4.40
CA ASP A 122 1.94 -25.85 4.76
C ASP A 122 1.76 -26.25 6.24
N MET A 123 0.92 -25.53 7.00
CA MET A 123 0.68 -25.79 8.44
C MET A 123 -0.51 -26.72 8.73
N GLU A 124 -1.25 -27.18 7.71
CA GLU A 124 -2.44 -28.03 7.89
C GLU A 124 -2.20 -29.54 7.65
N ASP A 125 -0.96 -29.99 7.37
CA ASP A 125 -0.68 -31.39 6.97
C ASP A 125 0.21 -32.22 7.93
N ASP A 126 0.31 -31.85 9.21
CA ASP A 126 1.06 -32.63 10.23
C ASP A 126 0.13 -33.25 11.31
N ASP A 127 -1.01 -33.78 10.90
CA ASP A 127 -1.77 -34.77 11.67
C ASP A 127 -1.54 -36.18 11.08
N GLU A 128 -0.47 -36.86 11.50
CA GLU A 128 -0.38 -38.34 11.57
C GLU A 128 0.59 -38.82 12.67
#